data_AF-A0A2A6ZVI1-F1
#
_entry.id   AF-A0A2A6ZVI1-F1
#
_cell.length_a   1.000
_cell.length_b   1.000
_cell.length_c   1.000
_cell.angle_alpha   90.00
_cell.angle_beta   90.00
_cell.angle_gamma   90.00
#
_symmetry.space_group_name_H-M   'P 1'
#
loop_
_entity.id
_entity.type
_entity.pdbx_description
1 polymer ?
#
loop_
_entity_poly.entity_id
_entity_poly.type
_entity_poly.pdbx_seq_one_letter_code
_entity_poly.pdbx_strand_id
1 'polypeptide(L)'
;CRKMLFEIAKRHGLELEEEAEYGSRKYLEKQDFILTKQKEQLAAQQSKLDELTLKVSDMETLLEDVSAAAYDKAVEVVTDVVRTETRKEDMRMIEDTKKWVLSPERKAPQTTREYAAHRLDTVLDKFLKTMQTTATHLQEKLLRPEIRQKGKEQVREKARDSVLQLLSRLQAEQAQNKPAAQPRTQEGHSEI
;
A
#
# COMPACT_ATOMS: atom_id res chain seq x y z
N CYS A 1 -32.36 -10.46 60.96
CA CYS A 1 -33.40 -10.23 59.93
C CYS A 1 -33.81 -11.52 59.22
N ARG A 2 -32.89 -12.28 58.60
CA ARG A 2 -33.21 -13.55 57.89
C ARG A 2 -33.92 -14.61 58.75
N LYS A 3 -33.39 -14.95 59.93
CA LYS A 3 -33.99 -15.95 60.84
C LYS A 3 -35.42 -15.64 61.28
N MET A 4 -35.70 -14.37 61.56
CA MET A 4 -37.02 -13.89 61.99
C MET A 4 -38.07 -14.03 60.87
N LEU A 5 -37.68 -13.82 59.60
CA LEU A 5 -38.55 -14.01 58.43
C LEU A 5 -38.96 -15.49 58.26
N PHE A 6 -37.99 -16.41 58.38
CA PHE A 6 -38.26 -17.86 58.27
C PHE A 6 -39.13 -18.39 59.42
N GLU A 7 -38.96 -17.87 60.63
CA GLU A 7 -39.82 -18.22 61.78
C GLU A 7 -41.26 -17.75 61.59
N ILE A 8 -41.47 -16.53 61.07
CA ILE A 8 -42.82 -16.00 60.79
C ILE A 8 -43.48 -16.81 59.67
N ALA A 9 -42.75 -17.13 58.60
CA ALA A 9 -43.28 -17.91 57.48
C ALA A 9 -43.73 -19.33 57.91
N LYS A 10 -42.92 -20.03 58.72
CA LYS A 10 -43.29 -21.34 59.29
C LYS A 10 -44.56 -21.29 60.14
N ARG A 11 -44.74 -20.23 60.94
CA ARG A 11 -45.96 -20.06 61.76
C ARG A 11 -47.22 -19.85 60.93
N HIS A 12 -47.09 -19.34 59.71
CA HIS A 12 -48.19 -19.14 58.78
C HIS A 12 -48.32 -20.24 57.72
N GLY A 13 -47.64 -21.39 57.91
CA GLY A 13 -47.72 -22.53 57.01
C GLY A 13 -47.04 -22.32 55.65
N LEU A 14 -46.21 -21.30 55.52
CA LEU A 14 -45.41 -21.02 54.33
C LEU A 14 -44.03 -21.65 54.49
N GLU A 15 -43.78 -22.72 53.73
CA GLU A 15 -42.49 -23.40 53.71
C GLU A 15 -41.54 -22.65 52.77
N LEU A 16 -40.71 -21.78 53.35
CA LEU A 16 -39.67 -21.05 52.61
C LEU A 16 -38.37 -21.85 52.65
N GLU A 17 -37.76 -22.05 51.48
CA GLU A 17 -36.49 -22.77 51.31
C GLU A 17 -35.35 -21.99 52.01
N GLU A 18 -34.78 -22.59 53.08
CA GLU A 18 -33.91 -21.88 54.02
C GLU A 18 -32.51 -21.62 53.44
N GLU A 19 -32.06 -22.47 52.51
CA GLU A 19 -30.89 -22.27 51.66
C GLU A 19 -31.36 -21.89 50.26
N ALA A 20 -31.09 -20.65 49.85
CA ALA A 20 -31.14 -20.34 48.44
C ALA A 20 -30.08 -21.21 47.75
N GLU A 21 -30.49 -22.17 46.92
CA GLU A 21 -29.57 -22.87 46.01
C GLU A 21 -29.08 -21.88 44.94
N TYR A 22 -28.22 -20.96 45.35
CA TYR A 22 -27.42 -20.15 44.47
C TYR A 22 -26.28 -21.04 43.94
N GLY A 23 -26.61 -21.86 42.95
CA GLY A 23 -25.73 -22.93 42.47
C GLY A 23 -26.43 -24.24 42.09
N SER A 24 -27.75 -24.24 41.86
CA SER A 24 -28.44 -25.42 41.34
C SER A 24 -27.87 -25.86 39.98
N ARG A 25 -28.00 -27.15 39.63
CA ARG A 25 -27.52 -27.75 38.37
C ARG A 25 -27.91 -26.92 37.12
N LYS A 26 -29.10 -26.31 37.16
CA LYS A 26 -29.67 -25.45 36.13
C LYS A 26 -28.92 -24.11 35.95
N TYR A 27 -28.27 -23.61 37.00
CA TYR A 27 -27.46 -22.38 36.96
C TYR A 27 -26.05 -22.67 36.40
N LEU A 28 -25.45 -23.80 36.77
CA LEU A 28 -24.21 -24.30 36.18
C LEU A 28 -24.37 -24.55 34.68
N GLU A 29 -25.48 -25.17 34.26
CA GLU A 29 -25.81 -25.37 32.83
C GLU A 29 -25.95 -24.04 32.06
N LYS A 30 -26.48 -22.98 32.68
CA LYS A 30 -26.53 -21.64 32.06
C LYS A 30 -25.15 -21.00 31.91
N GLN A 31 -24.28 -21.14 32.92
CA GLN A 31 -22.91 -20.65 32.83
C GLN A 31 -22.12 -21.41 31.77
N ASP A 32 -22.24 -22.74 31.74
CA ASP A 32 -21.60 -23.58 30.72
C ASP A 32 -22.10 -23.22 29.31
N PHE A 33 -23.39 -22.96 29.14
CA PHE A 33 -23.95 -22.48 27.88
C PHE A 33 -23.36 -21.12 27.45
N ILE A 34 -23.28 -20.15 28.37
CA ILE A 34 -22.69 -18.82 28.10
C ILE A 34 -21.19 -18.95 27.75
N LEU A 35 -20.44 -19.74 28.52
CA LEU A 35 -19.03 -20.03 28.27
C LEU A 35 -18.81 -20.68 26.92
N THR A 36 -19.68 -21.62 26.54
CA THR A 36 -19.62 -22.32 25.26
C THR A 36 -19.91 -21.33 24.12
N LYS A 37 -20.95 -20.49 24.26
CA LYS A 37 -21.27 -19.45 23.27
C LYS A 37 -20.18 -18.40 23.12
N GLN A 38 -19.54 -17.99 24.22
CA GLN A 38 -18.40 -17.07 24.17
C GLN A 38 -17.19 -17.71 23.50
N LYS A 39 -16.88 -18.97 23.81
CA LYS A 39 -15.80 -19.72 23.14
C LYS A 39 -16.06 -19.88 21.63
N GLU A 40 -17.30 -20.17 21.23
CA GLU A 40 -17.69 -20.23 19.82
C GLU A 40 -17.50 -18.87 19.12
N GLN A 41 -17.91 -17.77 19.75
CA GLN A 41 -17.70 -16.41 19.21
C GLN A 41 -16.22 -16.06 19.10
N LEU A 42 -15.42 -16.37 20.12
CA LEU A 42 -13.97 -16.17 20.11
C LEU A 42 -13.30 -17.00 19.01
N ALA A 43 -13.71 -18.26 18.84
CA ALA A 43 -13.19 -19.11 17.78
C ALA A 43 -13.54 -18.57 16.37
N ALA A 44 -14.76 -18.05 16.19
CA ALA A 44 -15.16 -17.41 14.94
C ALA A 44 -14.38 -16.12 14.65
N GLN A 45 -14.13 -15.30 15.69
CA GLN A 45 -13.29 -14.10 15.56
C GLN A 45 -11.83 -14.47 15.27
N GLN A 46 -11.30 -15.51 15.92
CA GLN A 46 -9.95 -16.00 15.67
C GLN A 46 -9.78 -16.46 14.22
N SER A 47 -10.70 -17.28 13.71
CA SER A 47 -10.66 -17.72 12.31
C SER A 47 -10.70 -16.55 11.32
N LYS A 48 -11.46 -15.49 11.62
CA LYS A 48 -11.49 -14.28 10.79
C LYS A 48 -10.18 -13.49 10.85
N LEU A 49 -9.55 -13.41 12.03
CA LEU A 49 -8.23 -12.80 12.17
C LEU A 49 -7.19 -13.57 11.38
N ASP A 50 -7.18 -14.90 11.47
CA ASP A 50 -6.24 -15.75 10.74
C ASP A 50 -6.37 -15.55 9.22
N GLU A 51 -7.61 -15.47 8.70
CA GLU A 51 -7.86 -15.16 7.28
C GLU A 51 -7.35 -13.77 6.87
N LEU A 52 -7.57 -12.75 7.71
CA LEU A 52 -7.08 -11.39 7.45
C LEU A 52 -5.56 -11.32 7.49
N THR A 53 -4.92 -12.01 8.42
CA THR A 53 -3.46 -12.11 8.52
C THR A 53 -2.88 -12.75 7.27
N LEU A 54 -3.50 -13.81 6.75
CA LEU A 54 -3.08 -14.42 5.48
C LEU A 54 -3.17 -13.42 4.32
N LYS A 55 -4.29 -12.71 4.19
CA LYS A 55 -4.47 -11.69 3.13
C LYS A 55 -3.47 -10.55 3.21
N VAL A 56 -3.12 -10.10 4.42
CA VAL A 56 -2.09 -9.06 4.61
C VAL A 56 -0.73 -9.60 4.17
N SER A 57 -0.39 -10.84 4.52
CA SER A 57 0.87 -11.47 4.11
C SER A 57 0.98 -11.65 2.59
N ASP A 58 -0.10 -12.10 1.93
CA ASP A 58 -0.15 -12.22 0.47
C ASP A 58 0.04 -10.86 -0.21
N MET A 59 -0.62 -9.83 0.33
CA MET A 59 -0.50 -8.46 -0.17
C MET A 59 0.91 -7.89 0.02
N GLU A 60 1.56 -8.14 1.17
CA GLU A 60 2.93 -7.72 1.41
C GLU A 60 3.92 -8.37 0.43
N THR A 61 3.71 -9.65 0.13
CA THR A 61 4.52 -10.39 -0.85
C THR A 61 4.34 -9.81 -2.25
N LEU A 62 3.10 -9.54 -2.66
CA LEU A 62 2.80 -8.91 -3.95
C LEU A 62 3.45 -7.52 -4.06
N LEU A 63 3.43 -6.74 -2.98
CA LEU A 63 4.08 -5.42 -2.95
C LEU A 63 5.59 -5.52 -3.12
N GLU A 64 6.25 -6.54 -2.58
CA GLU A 64 7.68 -6.78 -2.80
C GLU A 64 7.97 -7.05 -4.28
N ASP A 65 7.23 -7.96 -4.90
CA ASP A 65 7.41 -8.34 -6.30
C ASP A 65 7.15 -7.17 -7.26
N VAL A 66 6.04 -6.46 -7.06
CA VAL A 66 5.67 -5.31 -7.89
C VAL A 66 6.66 -4.16 -7.69
N SER A 67 7.14 -3.92 -6.46
CA SER A 67 8.13 -2.88 -6.20
C SER A 67 9.47 -3.19 -6.86
N ALA A 68 9.88 -4.46 -6.88
CA ALA A 68 11.06 -4.90 -7.59
C ALA A 68 10.95 -4.66 -9.11
N ALA A 69 9.83 -5.08 -9.71
CA ALA A 69 9.58 -4.88 -11.13
C ALA A 69 9.46 -3.40 -11.51
N ALA A 70 8.76 -2.60 -10.69
CA ALA A 70 8.59 -1.18 -10.91
C ALA A 70 9.92 -0.42 -10.83
N TYR A 71 10.80 -0.77 -9.87
CA TYR A 71 12.12 -0.17 -9.78
C TYR A 71 12.97 -0.49 -11.00
N ASP A 72 13.08 -1.78 -11.37
CA ASP A 72 13.89 -2.20 -12.51
C ASP A 72 13.38 -1.54 -13.81
N LYS A 73 12.06 -1.42 -13.99
CA LYS A 73 11.48 -0.72 -15.14
C LYS A 73 11.72 0.79 -15.11
N ALA A 74 11.68 1.43 -13.94
CA ALA A 74 11.98 2.84 -13.81
C ALA A 74 13.44 3.14 -14.21
N VAL A 75 14.38 2.26 -13.84
CA VAL A 75 15.78 2.39 -14.25
C VAL A 75 15.92 2.30 -15.77
N GLU A 76 15.25 1.36 -16.42
CA GLU A 76 15.22 1.23 -17.89
C GLU A 76 14.70 2.52 -18.54
N VAL A 77 13.52 2.99 -18.13
CA VAL A 77 12.89 4.19 -18.70
C VAL A 77 13.76 5.43 -18.50
N VAL A 78 14.33 5.63 -17.31
CA VAL A 78 15.20 6.78 -17.03
C VAL A 78 16.48 6.70 -17.87
N THR A 79 17.05 5.51 -18.04
CA THR A 79 18.26 5.32 -18.86
C THR A 79 17.97 5.64 -20.32
N ASP A 80 16.82 5.22 -20.84
CA ASP A 80 16.39 5.52 -22.21
C ASP A 80 16.12 7.01 -22.41
N VAL A 81 15.43 7.67 -21.47
CA VAL A 81 15.20 9.12 -21.52
C VAL A 81 16.52 9.89 -21.48
N VAL A 82 17.46 9.48 -20.62
CA VAL A 82 18.81 10.08 -20.61
C VAL A 82 19.52 9.84 -21.94
N ARG A 83 19.32 8.69 -22.59
CA ARG A 83 19.90 8.43 -23.91
C ARG A 83 19.29 9.27 -25.04
N THR A 84 18.00 9.60 -24.99
CA THR A 84 17.34 10.33 -26.09
C THR A 84 17.29 11.83 -25.90
N GLU A 85 17.10 12.29 -24.66
CA GLU A 85 16.86 13.70 -24.35
C GLU A 85 18.12 14.45 -23.89
N THR A 86 19.12 13.74 -23.38
CA THR A 86 20.35 14.41 -22.91
C THR A 86 21.06 15.07 -24.08
N ARG A 87 21.12 16.41 -24.04
CA ARG A 87 21.91 17.24 -24.97
C ARG A 87 21.45 17.20 -26.43
N LYS A 88 20.17 16.96 -26.66
CA LYS A 88 19.53 17.12 -27.98
C LYS A 88 19.72 18.53 -28.55
N GLU A 89 19.59 19.54 -27.70
CA GLU A 89 19.80 20.94 -28.11
C GLU A 89 21.27 21.24 -28.41
N ASP A 90 22.22 20.66 -27.67
CA ASP A 90 23.66 20.83 -27.96
C ASP A 90 24.03 20.22 -29.32
N MET A 91 23.51 19.02 -29.62
CA MET A 91 23.71 18.39 -30.93
C MET A 91 23.13 19.25 -32.05
N ARG A 92 21.91 19.77 -31.85
CA ARG A 92 21.26 20.68 -32.80
C ARG A 92 22.08 21.94 -33.05
N MET A 93 22.61 22.58 -32.00
CA MET A 93 23.47 23.75 -32.13
C MET A 93 24.74 23.46 -32.94
N ILE A 94 25.36 22.29 -32.74
CA ILE A 94 26.54 21.87 -33.51
C ILE A 94 26.19 21.63 -34.99
N GLU A 95 25.06 20.96 -35.26
CA GLU A 95 24.57 20.72 -36.63
C GLU A 95 24.23 22.03 -37.36
N ASP A 96 23.58 22.97 -36.67
CA ASP A 96 23.25 24.27 -37.25
C ASP A 96 24.51 25.11 -37.49
N THR A 97 25.51 25.02 -36.61
CA THR A 97 26.84 25.61 -36.82
C THR A 97 27.53 24.97 -38.03
N LYS A 98 27.43 23.64 -38.21
CA LYS A 98 27.97 22.95 -39.38
C LYS A 98 27.31 23.44 -40.68
N LYS A 99 25.98 23.55 -40.71
CA LYS A 99 25.25 24.11 -41.86
C LYS A 99 25.69 25.55 -42.15
N TRP A 100 25.84 26.35 -41.11
CA TRP A 100 26.32 27.73 -41.21
C TRP A 100 27.73 27.81 -41.81
N VAL A 101 28.65 26.93 -41.40
CA VAL A 101 30.03 26.85 -41.94
C VAL A 101 30.03 26.43 -43.40
N LEU A 102 29.15 25.51 -43.81
CA LEU A 102 29.06 25.01 -45.18
C LEU A 102 28.27 25.93 -46.13
N SER A 103 27.60 26.97 -45.61
CA SER A 103 26.80 27.89 -46.43
C SER A 103 27.62 28.55 -47.55
N PRO A 104 27.11 28.63 -48.79
CA PRO A 104 27.80 29.22 -49.93
C PRO A 104 28.13 30.72 -49.75
N GLU A 105 27.46 31.41 -48.82
CA GLU A 105 27.67 32.83 -48.51
C GLU A 105 28.99 33.10 -47.74
N ARG A 106 29.70 32.04 -47.33
CA ARG A 106 30.94 32.15 -46.55
C ARG A 106 32.12 32.51 -47.43
N LYS A 107 32.87 33.53 -47.01
CA LYS A 107 34.08 34.03 -47.69
C LYS A 107 35.30 33.09 -47.57
N ALA A 108 35.22 32.04 -46.75
CA ALA A 108 36.33 31.12 -46.52
C ALA A 108 36.48 30.11 -47.69
N PRO A 109 37.71 29.68 -48.02
CA PRO A 109 37.95 28.65 -49.02
C PRO A 109 37.19 27.35 -48.73
N GLN A 110 36.77 26.62 -49.78
CA GLN A 110 36.01 25.37 -49.66
C GLN A 110 36.70 24.35 -48.76
N THR A 111 38.01 24.14 -48.95
CA THR A 111 38.83 23.20 -48.19
C THR A 111 38.83 23.51 -46.69
N THR A 112 38.87 24.79 -46.33
CA THR A 112 38.80 25.25 -44.93
C THR A 112 37.41 25.01 -44.32
N ARG A 113 36.35 25.22 -45.10
CA ARG A 113 34.96 24.97 -44.66
C ARG A 113 34.70 23.48 -44.41
N GLU A 114 35.15 22.63 -45.32
CA GLU A 114 35.04 21.17 -45.18
C GLU A 114 35.84 20.65 -43.99
N TYR A 115 37.06 21.16 -43.79
CA TYR A 115 37.88 20.81 -42.63
C TYR A 115 37.19 21.18 -41.31
N ALA A 116 36.62 22.39 -41.22
CA ALA A 116 35.89 22.82 -40.04
C ALA A 116 34.61 21.98 -39.80
N ALA A 117 33.86 21.66 -40.85
CA ALA A 117 32.69 20.77 -40.78
C ALA A 117 33.08 19.36 -40.28
N HIS A 118 34.18 18.79 -40.77
CA HIS A 118 34.69 17.50 -40.31
C HIS A 118 35.09 17.52 -38.83
N ARG A 119 35.65 18.64 -38.33
CA ARG A 119 35.93 18.80 -36.90
C ARG A 119 34.66 18.86 -36.06
N LEU A 120 33.61 19.52 -36.55
CA LEU A 120 32.29 19.52 -35.89
C LEU A 120 31.69 18.10 -35.87
N ASP A 121 31.84 17.32 -36.93
CA ASP A 121 31.42 15.91 -36.96
C ASP A 121 32.17 15.06 -35.92
N THR A 122 33.47 15.29 -35.76
CA THR A 122 34.27 14.62 -34.72
C THR A 122 33.78 14.97 -33.31
N VAL A 123 33.37 16.21 -33.08
CA VAL A 123 32.80 16.64 -31.80
C VAL A 123 31.44 15.96 -31.58
N LEU A 124 30.57 15.94 -32.59
CA LEU A 124 29.26 15.30 -32.52
C LEU A 124 29.38 13.80 -32.21
N ASP A 125 30.31 13.09 -32.85
CA ASP A 125 30.61 11.68 -32.55
C ASP A 125 31.05 11.46 -31.09
N LYS A 126 31.92 12.35 -30.57
CA LYS A 126 32.33 12.30 -29.15
C LYS A 126 31.16 12.56 -28.20
N PHE A 127 30.23 13.44 -28.56
CA PHE A 127 29.01 13.69 -27.78
C PHE A 127 28.13 12.44 -27.73
N LEU A 128 27.85 11.83 -28.88
CA LEU A 128 27.05 10.59 -28.96
C LEU A 128 27.67 9.46 -28.12
N LYS A 129 28.99 9.26 -28.22
CA LYS A 129 29.72 8.28 -27.42
C LYS A 129 29.66 8.58 -25.93
N THR A 130 29.86 9.84 -25.54
CA THR A 130 29.81 10.24 -24.13
C THR A 130 28.41 10.05 -23.55
N MET A 131 27.37 10.35 -24.31
CA MET A 131 25.97 10.15 -23.93
C MET A 131 25.68 8.66 -23.70
N GLN A 132 26.12 7.80 -24.62
CA GLN A 132 25.97 6.35 -24.49
C GLN A 132 26.70 5.82 -23.25
N THR A 133 27.96 6.21 -23.04
CA THR A 133 28.73 5.81 -21.86
C THR A 133 28.09 6.31 -20.57
N THR A 134 27.54 7.53 -20.56
CA THR A 134 26.87 8.10 -19.38
C THR A 134 25.60 7.33 -19.03
N ALA A 135 24.79 6.97 -20.02
CA ALA A 135 23.59 6.16 -19.84
C ALA A 135 23.93 4.78 -19.27
N THR A 136 24.94 4.10 -19.83
CA THR A 136 25.41 2.80 -19.32
C THR A 136 25.93 2.92 -17.88
N HIS A 137 26.77 3.92 -17.58
CA HIS A 137 27.31 4.12 -16.24
C HIS A 137 26.21 4.48 -15.22
N LEU A 138 25.18 5.22 -15.62
CA LEU A 138 24.01 5.49 -14.80
C LEU A 138 23.23 4.21 -14.49
N GLN A 139 22.95 3.40 -15.52
CA GLN A 139 22.27 2.12 -15.37
C GLN A 139 23.04 1.18 -14.43
N GLU A 140 24.34 1.02 -14.64
CA GLU A 140 25.22 0.22 -13.77
C GLU A 140 25.17 0.72 -12.33
N LYS A 141 25.20 2.03 -12.10
CA LYS A 141 25.13 2.62 -10.77
C LYS A 141 23.79 2.36 -10.09
N LEU A 142 22.67 2.51 -10.81
CA LEU A 142 21.32 2.29 -10.27
C LEU A 142 21.04 0.82 -9.99
N LEU A 143 21.62 -0.10 -10.75
CA LEU A 143 21.45 -1.55 -10.55
C LEU A 143 22.40 -2.15 -9.50
N ARG A 144 23.30 -1.36 -8.90
CA ARG A 144 24.14 -1.85 -7.79
C ARG A 144 23.26 -2.36 -6.65
N PRO A 145 23.59 -3.49 -6.02
CA PRO A 145 22.74 -4.12 -5.00
C PRO A 145 22.27 -3.17 -3.90
N GLU A 146 23.16 -2.29 -3.42
CA GLU A 146 22.87 -1.36 -2.31
C GLU A 146 21.85 -0.29 -2.71
N ILE A 147 22.01 0.27 -3.92
CA ILE A 147 21.12 1.32 -4.43
C ILE A 147 19.79 0.70 -4.87
N ARG A 148 19.85 -0.46 -5.52
CA ARG A 148 18.69 -1.21 -5.96
C ARG A 148 17.83 -1.64 -4.78
N GLN A 149 18.42 -2.21 -3.73
CA GLN A 149 17.68 -2.63 -2.54
C GLN A 149 17.01 -1.44 -1.85
N LYS A 150 17.76 -0.36 -1.61
CA LYS A 150 17.23 0.87 -1.01
C LYS A 150 16.13 1.50 -1.85
N GLY A 151 16.27 1.45 -3.18
CA GLY A 151 15.28 1.94 -4.12
C GLY A 151 13.99 1.13 -4.09
N LYS A 152 14.10 -0.20 -4.10
CA LYS A 152 12.96 -1.11 -3.98
C LYS A 152 12.19 -0.90 -2.68
N GLU A 153 12.91 -0.77 -1.56
CA GLU A 153 12.29 -0.49 -0.26
C GLU A 153 11.52 0.84 -0.28
N GLN A 154 12.08 1.90 -0.87
CA GLN A 154 11.36 3.17 -1.00
C GLN A 154 10.10 3.07 -1.86
N VAL A 155 10.15 2.31 -2.95
CA VAL A 155 8.97 2.06 -3.79
C VAL A 155 7.92 1.29 -3.01
N ARG A 156 8.36 0.26 -2.25
CA ARG A 156 7.48 -0.57 -1.43
C ARG A 156 6.79 0.21 -0.33
N GLU A 157 7.52 1.01 0.43
CA GLU A 157 6.91 1.81 1.51
C GLU A 157 5.91 2.82 0.96
N LYS A 158 6.21 3.49 -0.16
CA LYS A 158 5.23 4.36 -0.83
C LYS A 158 4.00 3.61 -1.33
N ALA A 159 4.18 2.40 -1.85
CA ALA A 159 3.07 1.57 -2.28
C ALA A 159 2.22 1.10 -1.09
N ARG A 160 2.83 0.73 0.04
CA ARG A 160 2.14 0.43 1.30
C ARG A 160 1.29 1.60 1.78
N ASP A 161 1.86 2.80 1.85
CA ASP A 161 1.12 4.02 2.23
C ASP A 161 -0.07 4.27 1.32
N SER A 162 0.12 4.11 0.00
CA SER A 162 -0.95 4.28 -0.99
C SER A 162 -2.07 3.27 -0.80
N VAL A 163 -1.74 2.01 -0.50
CA VAL A 163 -2.72 0.97 -0.20
C VAL A 163 -3.47 1.27 1.09
N LEU A 164 -2.80 1.70 2.16
CA LEU A 164 -3.43 2.08 3.43
C LEU A 164 -4.42 3.24 3.22
N GLN A 165 -4.02 4.27 2.48
CA GLN A 165 -4.91 5.38 2.13
C GLN A 165 -6.14 4.91 1.34
N LEU A 166 -5.96 4.02 0.37
CA LEU A 166 -7.07 3.44 -0.39
C LEU A 166 -8.01 2.64 0.50
N LEU A 167 -7.48 1.81 1.40
CA LEU A 167 -8.28 1.03 2.34
C LEU A 167 -9.08 1.95 3.29
N SER A 168 -8.46 2.99 3.85
CA SER A 168 -9.15 3.97 4.69
C SER A 168 -10.28 4.66 3.94
N ARG A 169 -10.04 5.04 2.68
CA ARG A 169 -11.07 5.63 1.82
C ARG A 169 -12.23 4.67 1.58
N LEU A 170 -11.95 3.42 1.19
CA LEU A 170 -12.97 2.41 0.94
C LEU A 170 -13.79 2.08 2.21
N GLN A 171 -13.15 2.07 3.38
CA GLN A 171 -13.84 1.92 4.67
C GLN A 171 -14.79 3.08 4.95
N ALA A 172 -14.37 4.32 4.70
CA ALA A 172 -15.22 5.50 4.87
C ALA A 172 -16.42 5.47 3.90
N GLU A 173 -16.21 5.08 2.64
CA GLU A 173 -17.27 4.92 1.64
C GLU A 173 -18.26 3.81 2.03
N GLN A 174 -17.79 2.68 2.57
CA GLN A 174 -18.66 1.61 3.09
C GLN A 174 -19.46 2.04 4.32
N ALA A 175 -18.88 2.85 5.21
CA ALA A 175 -19.57 3.36 6.38
C ALA A 175 -20.69 4.35 6.00
N GLN A 176 -20.47 5.15 4.95
CA GLN A 176 -21.48 6.09 4.42
C GLN A 176 -22.58 5.40 3.61
N ASN A 177 -22.28 4.30 2.90
CA ASN A 177 -23.24 3.56 2.08
C ASN A 177 -24.06 2.50 2.83
N LYS A 178 -23.85 2.29 4.14
CA LYS A 178 -24.75 1.43 4.93
C LYS A 178 -26.08 2.17 5.16
N PRO A 179 -27.23 1.61 4.75
CA PRO A 179 -28.52 2.20 5.10
C PRO A 179 -28.62 2.23 6.63
N ALA A 180 -28.95 3.41 7.19
CA ALA A 180 -29.18 3.59 8.61
C ALA A 180 -30.14 2.49 9.10
N ALA A 181 -29.66 1.65 10.00
CA ALA A 181 -30.51 0.67 10.66
C ALA A 181 -31.64 1.46 11.35
N GLN A 182 -32.88 1.24 10.90
CA GLN A 182 -34.06 1.90 11.44
C GLN A 182 -34.09 1.75 12.96
N PRO A 183 -34.39 2.82 13.73
CA PRO A 183 -34.63 2.67 15.15
C PRO A 183 -35.84 1.76 15.33
N ARG A 184 -35.66 0.66 16.07
CA ARG A 184 -36.73 -0.26 16.47
C ARG A 184 -37.89 0.56 17.03
N THR A 185 -39.04 0.45 16.40
CA THR A 185 -40.33 0.86 16.95
C THR A 185 -40.50 0.21 18.32
N GLN A 186 -40.73 1.04 19.33
CA GLN A 186 -41.25 0.62 20.62
C GLN A 186 -42.64 0.04 20.37
N GLU A 187 -42.77 -1.28 20.33
CA GLU A 187 -44.07 -1.94 20.43
C GLU A 187 -44.46 -1.96 21.90
N GLY A 188 -45.56 -1.25 22.20
CA GLY A 188 -46.13 -1.14 23.52
C GLY A 188 -46.62 -2.48 24.04
N HIS A 189 -46.27 -2.79 25.28
CA HIS A 189 -47.03 -3.73 26.07
C HIS A 189 -48.13 -2.95 26.79
N SER A 190 -49.33 -3.07 26.22
CA SER A 190 -50.60 -2.69 26.83
C SER A 190 -50.86 -3.64 28.00
N GLU A 191 -51.05 -3.07 29.19
CA GLU A 191 -51.64 -3.77 30.34
C GLU A 191 -53.13 -3.96 30.10
N ILE A 192 -53.61 -5.20 30.26
CA ILE A 192 -54.97 -5.56 30.66
C ILE A 192 -54.83 -6.63 31.74
#